data_AF-A0A2V6ZRY3-F1
#
_entry.id   AF-A0A2V6ZRY3-F1
#
_cell.length_a   1.000
_cell.length_b   1.000
_cell.length_c   1.000
_cell.angle_alpha   90.00
_cell.angle_beta   90.00
_cell.angle_gamma   90.00
#
_symmetry.space_group_name_H-M   'P 1'
#
loop_
_entity.id
_entity.type
_entity.pdbx_description
1 polymer ?
#
loop_
_entity_poly.entity_id
_entity_poly.type
_entity_poly.pdbx_seq_one_letter_code
_entity_poly.pdbx_strand_id
1 'polypeptide(L)'
;MNLRQRLYLVEVLSGLGLTAAHFFRNMGRHIARALGWSAVRGAVTIQYPEERRPYSPRLRSLHRLVRREDGSPRCVACMMCETVCPAHCIYIVADEHPNPEIEKVPRRFDIDL
;
A
#
# COMPACT_ATOMS: atom_id res chain seq x y z
N MET A 1 32.44 -7.31 36.44
CA MET A 1 31.53 -6.18 36.11
C MET A 1 32.33 -4.89 36.15
N ASN A 2 32.42 -4.17 35.03
CA ASN A 2 33.13 -2.90 34.98
C ASN A 2 32.39 -1.84 35.83
N LEU A 3 33.09 -0.92 36.50
CA LEU A 3 32.47 0.09 37.40
C LEU A 3 31.40 0.93 36.66
N ARG A 4 31.62 1.17 35.36
CA ARG A 4 30.67 1.85 34.46
C ARG A 4 29.36 1.09 34.26
N GLN A 5 29.38 -0.24 34.32
CA GLN A 5 28.17 -1.07 34.17
C GLN A 5 27.38 -1.19 35.48
N ARG A 6 28.01 -0.96 36.64
CA ARG A 6 27.34 -0.87 37.94
C ARG A 6 26.63 0.47 38.14
N LEU A 7 27.17 1.53 37.55
CA LEU A 7 26.62 2.89 37.59
C LEU A 7 25.80 3.14 36.33
N TYR A 8 24.57 2.60 36.28
CA TYR A 8 23.61 2.72 35.17
C TYR A 8 23.42 4.13 34.60
N LEU A 9 23.72 5.17 35.39
CA LEU A 9 23.62 6.58 35.01
C LEU A 9 24.44 6.95 33.77
N VAL A 10 25.62 6.36 33.57
CA VAL A 10 26.45 6.68 32.40
C VAL A 10 25.81 6.20 31.11
N GLU A 11 25.25 5.00 31.11
CA GLU A 11 24.52 4.44 29.97
C GLU A 11 23.20 5.16 29.72
N VAL A 12 22.48 5.54 30.78
CA VAL A 12 21.24 6.33 30.68
C VAL A 12 21.50 7.69 30.04
N LEU A 13 22.54 8.40 30.47
CA LEU A 13 22.91 9.70 29.89
C LEU A 13 23.37 9.56 28.43
N SER A 14 24.08 8.48 28.11
CA SER A 14 24.52 8.19 26.75
C SER A 14 23.33 7.91 25.83
N GLY A 15 22.34 7.14 26.30
CA GLY A 15 21.09 6.90 25.59
C GLY A 15 20.26 8.17 25.39
N LEU A 16 20.08 8.97 26.44
CA LEU A 16 19.38 10.25 26.37
C LEU A 16 20.06 11.22 25.40
N GLY A 17 21.39 11.29 25.40
CA GLY A 17 22.16 12.11 24.47
C GLY A 17 21.93 11.71 23.01
N LEU A 18 21.91 10.40 22.73
CA LEU A 18 21.61 9.89 21.39
C LEU A 18 20.17 10.25 20.97
N THR A 19 19.19 10.03 21.83
CA THR A 19 17.78 10.37 21.56
C THR A 19 17.60 11.86 21.33
N ALA A 20 18.22 12.71 22.15
CA ALA A 20 18.18 14.16 22.00
C ALA A 20 18.78 14.60 20.65
N ALA A 21 19.93 14.04 20.26
CA ALA A 21 20.54 14.34 18.97
C ALA A 21 19.62 13.98 17.78
N HIS A 22 18.97 12.81 17.83
CA HIS A 22 17.99 12.43 16.80
C HIS A 22 16.78 13.37 16.77
N PHE A 23 16.25 13.73 17.94
CA PHE A 23 15.11 14.64 18.08
C PHE A 23 15.40 16.00 17.45
N PHE A 24 16.47 16.68 17.89
CA PHE A 24 16.79 18.02 17.41
C PHE A 24 17.17 18.04 15.93
N ARG A 25 17.87 17.01 15.43
CA ARG A 25 18.18 16.89 13.99
C ARG A 25 16.92 16.72 13.14
N ASN A 26 15.96 15.91 13.60
CA ASN A 26 14.72 15.67 12.86
C ASN A 26 13.79 16.88 12.93
N MET A 27 13.67 17.50 14.11
CA MET A 27 12.86 18.69 14.33
C MET A 27 13.36 19.87 13.49
N GLY A 28 14.67 20.11 13.43
CA GLY A 28 15.25 21.16 12.60
C GLY A 28 14.92 20.99 11.11
N ARG A 29 15.00 19.76 10.57
CA ARG A 29 14.60 19.47 9.18
C ARG A 29 13.11 19.69 8.95
N HIS A 30 12.27 19.35 9.92
CA HIS A 30 10.82 19.55 9.84
C HIS A 30 10.47 21.05 9.83
N ILE A 31 11.08 21.83 10.74
CA ILE A 31 10.89 23.28 10.81
C ILE A 31 11.35 23.95 9.51
N ALA A 32 12.51 23.57 8.97
CA ALA A 32 12.99 24.09 7.69
C ALA A 32 12.02 23.82 6.54
N ARG A 33 11.44 22.61 6.46
CA ARG A 33 10.42 22.27 5.45
C ARG A 33 9.12 23.06 5.67
N ALA A 34 8.67 23.22 6.91
CA ALA A 34 7.48 24.00 7.26
C ALA A 34 7.65 25.50 6.95
N LEU A 35 8.87 26.03 7.05
CA LEU A 35 9.22 27.40 6.68
C LEU A 35 9.44 27.60 5.17
N GLY A 36 9.18 26.58 4.34
CA GLY A 36 9.17 26.71 2.88
C GLY A 36 10.44 26.26 2.16
N TRP A 37 11.44 25.71 2.85
CA TRP A 37 12.63 25.13 2.20
C TRP A 37 12.34 23.72 1.67
N SER A 38 11.68 23.66 0.51
CA SER A 38 11.21 22.42 -0.14
C SER A 38 12.32 21.44 -0.58
N ALA A 39 13.57 21.89 -0.70
CA ALA A 39 14.72 21.04 -1.00
C ALA A 39 15.17 20.15 0.17
N VAL A 40 14.76 20.47 1.40
CA VAL A 40 15.09 19.67 2.59
C VAL A 40 14.05 18.57 2.77
N ARG A 41 14.49 17.31 2.67
CA ARG A 41 13.64 16.17 3.07
C ARG A 41 13.32 16.31 4.56
N GLY A 42 12.03 16.43 4.87
CA GLY A 42 11.52 16.56 6.24
C GLY A 42 11.70 15.26 7.05
N ALA A 43 10.86 15.07 8.07
CA ALA A 43 10.83 13.82 8.82
C ALA A 43 10.59 12.60 7.89
N VAL A 44 11.03 11.41 8.32
CA VAL A 44 10.86 10.14 7.56
C VAL A 44 9.39 9.77 7.35
N THR A 45 8.51 10.34 8.18
CA THR A 45 7.05 10.15 8.11
C THR A 45 6.45 10.79 6.86
N ILE A 46 5.47 10.11 6.28
CA ILE A 46 4.64 10.62 5.19
C ILE A 46 3.41 11.30 5.80
N GLN A 47 3.11 12.53 5.41
CA GLN A 47 1.93 13.27 5.88
C GLN A 47 0.69 12.87 5.07
N TYR A 48 0.03 11.80 5.45
CA TYR A 48 -1.20 11.35 4.81
C TYR A 48 -2.40 12.18 5.32
N PRO A 49 -3.36 12.60 4.46
CA PRO A 49 -3.57 12.23 3.05
C PRO A 49 -2.86 13.09 1.99
N GLU A 50 -2.21 14.18 2.39
CA GLU A 50 -1.66 15.20 1.49
C GLU A 50 -0.45 14.67 0.68
N GLU A 51 0.39 13.87 1.32
CA GLU A 51 1.53 13.19 0.73
C GLU A 51 1.22 11.70 0.60
N ARG A 52 1.40 11.15 -0.61
CA ARG A 52 1.21 9.71 -0.88
C ARG A 52 2.54 9.03 -1.11
N ARG A 53 2.66 7.80 -0.62
CA ARG A 53 3.83 6.97 -0.91
C ARG A 53 3.89 6.63 -2.41
N PRO A 54 5.08 6.59 -3.02
CA PRO A 54 5.23 6.05 -4.36
C PRO A 54 4.90 4.55 -4.33
N TYR A 55 3.95 4.13 -5.17
CA TYR A 55 3.56 2.73 -5.31
C TYR A 55 4.39 2.06 -6.40
N SER A 56 4.74 0.79 -6.21
CA SER A 56 5.40 0.02 -7.26
C SER A 56 4.40 -0.32 -8.38
N PRO A 57 4.86 -0.44 -9.65
CA PRO A 57 3.98 -0.85 -10.75
C PRO A 57 3.34 -2.24 -10.56
N ARG A 58 3.89 -3.08 -9.66
CA ARG A 58 3.42 -4.43 -9.37
C ARG A 58 2.59 -4.51 -8.08
N LEU A 59 2.19 -3.37 -7.51
CA LEU A 59 1.35 -3.35 -6.32
C LEU A 59 0.03 -4.07 -6.61
N ARG A 60 -0.27 -5.08 -5.78
CA ARG A 60 -1.57 -5.75 -5.79
C ARG A 60 -2.51 -4.93 -4.92
N SER A 61 -3.47 -4.26 -5.55
CA SER A 61 -4.47 -3.42 -4.89
C SER A 61 -5.88 -3.95 -5.23
N LEU A 62 -6.89 -3.08 -5.20
CA LEU A 62 -8.26 -3.46 -5.47
C LEU A 62 -8.41 -4.10 -6.86
N HIS A 63 -9.07 -5.25 -6.89
CA HIS A 63 -9.38 -5.98 -8.10
C HIS A 63 -10.41 -5.22 -8.94
N ARG A 64 -10.27 -5.28 -10.26
CA ARG A 64 -11.17 -4.64 -11.22
C ARG A 64 -11.27 -5.50 -12.49
N LEU A 65 -12.48 -5.63 -13.02
CA LEU A 65 -12.66 -6.16 -14.37
C LEU A 65 -12.20 -5.15 -15.42
N VAL A 66 -11.24 -5.58 -16.24
CA VAL A 66 -10.73 -4.79 -17.36
C VAL A 66 -11.68 -4.93 -18.56
N ARG A 67 -11.88 -3.83 -19.28
CA ARG A 67 -12.69 -3.78 -20.50
C ARG A 67 -11.83 -3.95 -21.75
N ARG A 68 -12.43 -4.44 -22.83
CA ARG A 68 -11.87 -4.40 -24.19
C ARG A 68 -12.03 -2.98 -24.77
N GLU A 69 -11.50 -2.76 -25.97
CA GLU A 69 -11.57 -1.45 -26.66
C GLU A 69 -13.01 -1.06 -27.02
N ASP A 70 -13.87 -2.04 -27.27
CA ASP A 70 -15.32 -1.91 -27.51
C ASP A 70 -16.13 -1.62 -26.23
N GLY A 71 -15.49 -1.59 -25.06
CA GLY A 71 -16.15 -1.40 -23.76
C GLY A 71 -16.73 -2.67 -23.14
N SER A 72 -16.71 -3.82 -23.84
CA SER A 72 -17.16 -5.11 -23.30
C SER A 72 -16.21 -5.61 -22.20
N PRO A 73 -16.67 -6.38 -21.20
CA PRO A 73 -15.79 -6.99 -20.21
C PRO A 73 -14.87 -8.03 -20.87
N ARG A 74 -13.59 -8.07 -20.47
CA ARG A 74 -12.65 -9.12 -20.94
C ARG A 74 -12.92 -10.50 -20.34
N CYS A 75 -13.63 -10.55 -19.21
CA CYS A 75 -14.03 -11.80 -18.59
C CYS A 75 -14.99 -12.58 -19.49
N VAL A 76 -14.75 -13.88 -19.61
CA VAL A 76 -15.56 -14.83 -20.42
C VAL A 76 -16.31 -15.83 -19.53
N ALA A 77 -16.43 -15.53 -18.24
CA ALA A 77 -17.05 -16.39 -17.24
C ALA A 77 -16.50 -17.86 -17.24
N CYS A 78 -15.18 -18.02 -17.38
CA CYS A 78 -14.53 -19.34 -17.40
C CYS A 78 -14.41 -20.00 -16.01
N MET A 79 -14.81 -19.32 -14.93
CA MET A 79 -14.73 -19.78 -13.54
C MET A 79 -13.33 -20.11 -13.00
N MET A 80 -12.26 -19.86 -13.77
CA MET A 80 -10.89 -20.20 -13.34
C MET A 80 -10.44 -19.37 -12.13
N CYS A 81 -10.76 -18.08 -12.10
CA CYS A 81 -10.39 -17.20 -11.00
C CYS A 81 -11.17 -17.51 -9.71
N GLU A 82 -12.44 -17.90 -9.81
CA GLU A 82 -13.23 -18.40 -8.69
C GLU A 82 -12.67 -19.72 -8.14
N THR A 83 -12.36 -20.66 -9.04
CA THR A 83 -11.81 -21.97 -8.67
C THR A 83 -10.44 -21.88 -8.00
N VAL A 84 -9.56 -20.99 -8.47
CA VAL A 84 -8.21 -20.84 -7.92
C VAL A 84 -8.15 -19.94 -6.67
N CYS A 85 -9.25 -19.26 -6.33
CA CYS A 85 -9.24 -18.31 -5.23
C CYS A 85 -9.08 -19.05 -3.89
N PRO A 86 -7.98 -18.82 -3.13
CA PRO A 86 -7.74 -19.54 -1.88
C PRO A 86 -8.71 -19.13 -0.76
N ALA A 87 -9.32 -17.94 -0.87
CA ALA A 87 -10.27 -17.42 0.10
C ALA A 87 -11.73 -17.70 -0.29
N HIS A 88 -11.98 -18.28 -1.48
CA HIS A 88 -13.32 -18.51 -2.01
C HIS A 88 -14.24 -17.26 -1.97
N CYS A 89 -13.68 -16.07 -2.15
CA CYS A 89 -14.41 -14.78 -2.07
C CYS A 89 -14.88 -14.24 -3.44
N ILE A 90 -14.66 -14.99 -4.52
CA ILE A 90 -15.04 -14.60 -5.88
C ILE A 90 -16.27 -15.42 -6.27
N TYR A 91 -17.32 -14.76 -6.76
CA TYR A 91 -18.54 -15.41 -7.22
C TYR A 91 -18.89 -14.96 -8.64
N ILE A 92 -19.13 -15.91 -9.54
CA ILE A 92 -19.36 -15.65 -10.96
C ILE A 92 -20.62 -16.36 -11.45
N VAL A 93 -21.49 -15.61 -12.14
CA VAL A 93 -22.65 -16.16 -12.85
C VAL A 93 -22.47 -15.90 -14.34
N ALA A 94 -22.44 -16.97 -15.13
CA ALA A 94 -22.36 -16.91 -16.59
C ALA A 94 -23.74 -16.70 -17.23
N ASP A 95 -23.75 -16.05 -18.39
CA ASP A 95 -24.93 -15.84 -19.23
C ASP A 95 -24.52 -15.85 -20.71
N GLU A 96 -25.50 -16.00 -21.59
CA GLU A 96 -25.27 -16.09 -23.03
C GLU A 96 -24.99 -14.72 -23.64
N HIS A 97 -24.07 -14.67 -24.60
CA HIS A 97 -23.77 -13.43 -25.31
C HIS A 97 -24.74 -13.24 -26.49
N PRO A 98 -25.16 -12.00 -26.82
CA PRO A 98 -26.04 -11.75 -27.97
C PRO A 98 -25.44 -12.14 -29.33
N ASN A 99 -24.10 -12.12 -29.45
CA ASN A 99 -23.39 -12.65 -30.62
C ASN A 99 -23.22 -14.17 -30.46
N PRO A 100 -23.79 -15.01 -31.35
CA PRO A 100 -23.68 -16.47 -31.31
C PRO A 100 -22.25 -17.01 -31.41
N GLU A 101 -21.29 -16.22 -31.89
CA GLU A 101 -19.88 -16.61 -31.95
C GLU A 101 -19.19 -16.61 -30.58
N ILE A 102 -19.78 -15.93 -29.59
CA ILE A 102 -19.23 -15.81 -28.24
C ILE A 102 -20.08 -16.68 -27.31
N GLU A 103 -19.48 -17.72 -26.75
CA GLU A 103 -20.24 -18.68 -25.93
C GLU A 103 -20.83 -18.06 -24.65
N LYS A 104 -20.02 -17.32 -23.87
CA LYS A 104 -20.39 -16.89 -22.51
C LYS A 104 -19.85 -15.53 -22.15
N VAL A 105 -20.62 -14.82 -21.32
CA VAL A 105 -20.23 -13.58 -20.66
C VAL A 105 -20.64 -13.59 -19.19
N PRO A 106 -19.97 -12.80 -18.33
CA PRO A 106 -20.37 -12.70 -16.92
C PRO A 106 -21.62 -11.82 -16.79
N ARG A 107 -22.72 -12.40 -16.30
CA ARG A 107 -23.87 -11.64 -15.80
C ARG A 107 -23.60 -11.04 -14.43
N ARG A 108 -22.82 -11.76 -13.61
CA ARG A 108 -22.40 -11.32 -12.28
C ARG A 108 -20.94 -11.69 -12.06
N PHE A 109 -20.17 -10.78 -11.50
CA PHE A 109 -18.79 -11.00 -11.08
C PHE A 109 -18.56 -10.16 -9.82
N ASP A 110 -18.64 -10.82 -8.68
CA ASP A 110 -18.53 -10.17 -7.38
C ASP A 110 -17.30 -10.69 -6.63
N ILE A 111 -16.67 -9.79 -5.88
CA ILE A 111 -15.57 -10.09 -4.98
C ILE A 111 -15.95 -9.55 -3.61
N ASP A 112 -16.04 -10.42 -2.62
CA ASP A 112 -16.21 -10.03 -1.22
C ASP A 112 -14.87 -9.48 -0.69
N LEU A 113 -14.85 -8.17 -0.37
CA LEU A 113 -13.65 -7.38 -0.04
C LEU A 113 -13.61 -6.95 1.42
#